data_AF-A0A257QG70-F1
#
_entry.id   AF-A0A257QG70-F1
#
_cell.length_a   1.000
_cell.length_b   1.000
_cell.length_c   1.000
_cell.angle_alpha   90.00
_cell.angle_beta   90.00
_cell.angle_gamma   90.00
#
_symmetry.space_group_name_H-M   'P 1'
#
loop_
_entity.id
_entity.type
_entity.pdbx_description
1 polymer ?
#
loop_
_entity_poly.entity_id
_entity_poly.type
_entity_poly.pdbx_seq_one_letter_code
_entity_poly.pdbx_strand_id
1 'polypeptide(L)'
;ANALTGTTNFYGSGLTVGIGNNGAFGSSALNVESFSVGGDIAFEATGGAKTISNNITFENLAGSPPTRFTGTNNMTFTGTLALGIADQAITSDSSANTTFSGNLGGSGLITKTGTGTGELVFSGSSANTNTGGLTINGGTVVFNKTAGVNAIGAGTIAINSGGTLLLGASNQTSSSNAMTLAGGTFATGGNSTTLGTLTLSANSTIDMGTGASIINFADSSGTSWTSGQLLTITNWSGSSSGGGTDQLYFGNSATGLTAGQVSQIRFLIGGNLVGAQILSTGEVVPTTPEPTALWGAVGLGIFAAGYELRRRMRLAALAIDDDNADATDV
;
A
#
# COMPACT_ATOMS: atom_id res chain seq x y z
N ALA A 1 -37.31 9.24 13.68
CA ALA A 1 -37.05 7.92 13.09
C ALA A 1 -38.23 7.55 12.20
N ASN A 2 -37.97 7.08 10.99
CA ASN A 2 -39.01 6.58 10.09
C ASN A 2 -39.51 5.22 10.62
N ALA A 3 -40.82 5.01 10.69
CA ALA A 3 -41.43 3.78 11.21
C ALA A 3 -41.69 2.72 10.12
N LEU A 4 -41.21 2.96 8.90
CA LEU A 4 -41.39 2.05 7.77
C LEU A 4 -40.70 0.70 8.05
N THR A 5 -41.49 -0.38 7.92
CA THR A 5 -41.04 -1.78 8.04
C THR A 5 -41.00 -2.51 6.70
N GLY A 6 -41.41 -1.86 5.60
CA GLY A 6 -41.23 -2.36 4.24
C GLY A 6 -39.86 -2.00 3.65
N THR A 7 -39.48 -2.64 2.55
CA THR A 7 -38.29 -2.25 1.78
C THR A 7 -38.43 -0.80 1.29
N THR A 8 -37.41 0.02 1.53
CA THR A 8 -37.34 1.36 0.92
C THR A 8 -36.63 1.23 -0.42
N ASN A 9 -37.22 1.76 -1.49
CA ASN A 9 -36.58 1.75 -2.80
C ASN A 9 -36.27 3.18 -3.27
N PHE A 10 -35.04 3.41 -3.73
CA PHE A 10 -34.64 4.60 -4.46
C PHE A 10 -34.42 4.24 -5.93
N TYR A 11 -35.26 4.79 -6.79
CA TYR A 11 -35.15 4.69 -8.24
C TYR A 11 -35.00 6.11 -8.79
N GLY A 12 -33.92 6.40 -9.50
CA GLY A 12 -33.74 7.73 -10.07
C GLY A 12 -32.40 7.97 -10.72
N SER A 13 -32.16 9.23 -11.08
CA SER A 13 -30.90 9.73 -11.61
C SER A 13 -30.74 11.21 -11.26
N GLY A 14 -29.52 11.64 -10.94
CA GLY A 14 -29.18 13.02 -10.60
C GLY A 14 -29.75 13.51 -9.27
N LEU A 15 -29.89 12.62 -8.28
CA LEU A 15 -30.49 12.92 -6.98
C LEU A 15 -29.45 12.88 -5.87
N THR A 16 -29.49 13.85 -4.96
CA THR A 16 -28.77 13.78 -3.68
C THR A 16 -29.75 13.55 -2.53
N VAL A 17 -29.52 12.50 -1.74
CA VAL A 17 -30.32 12.10 -0.59
C VAL A 17 -29.61 12.51 0.70
N GLY A 18 -30.11 13.58 1.32
CA GLY A 18 -29.65 14.04 2.63
C GLY A 18 -30.22 13.19 3.78
N ILE A 19 -29.35 12.50 4.50
CA ILE A 19 -29.71 11.64 5.64
C ILE A 19 -29.70 12.47 6.92
N GLY A 20 -30.89 12.88 7.38
CA GLY A 20 -31.04 13.73 8.57
C GLY A 20 -31.01 13.00 9.91
N ASN A 21 -31.18 11.67 9.95
CA ASN A 21 -31.11 10.87 11.18
C ASN A 21 -30.77 9.39 10.87
N ASN A 22 -30.25 8.67 11.86
CA ASN A 22 -29.80 7.27 11.70
C ASN A 22 -30.91 6.30 11.25
N GLY A 23 -32.17 6.59 11.60
CA GLY A 23 -33.34 5.80 11.22
C GLY A 23 -34.12 6.40 10.05
N ALA A 24 -33.47 7.15 9.14
CA ALA A 24 -34.16 7.81 8.03
C ALA A 24 -34.89 6.84 7.09
N PHE A 25 -34.38 5.61 6.95
CA PHE A 25 -34.90 4.59 6.04
C PHE A 25 -35.70 3.48 6.74
N GLY A 26 -36.05 3.66 8.02
CA GLY A 26 -36.66 2.60 8.83
C GLY A 26 -35.67 1.49 9.19
N SER A 27 -36.16 0.29 9.49
CA SER A 27 -35.34 -0.85 9.94
C SER A 27 -35.11 -1.93 8.87
N SER A 28 -35.82 -1.84 7.73
CA SER A 28 -35.83 -2.87 6.70
C SER A 28 -34.78 -2.64 5.62
N ALA A 29 -34.74 -3.50 4.61
CA ALA A 29 -33.78 -3.37 3.51
C ALA A 29 -34.01 -2.07 2.70
N LEU A 30 -32.92 -1.58 2.12
CA LEU A 30 -32.88 -0.45 1.20
C LEU A 30 -32.43 -0.96 -0.17
N ASN A 31 -33.21 -0.75 -1.21
CA ASN A 31 -32.78 -0.99 -2.58
C ASN A 31 -32.48 0.35 -3.26
N VAL A 32 -31.37 0.41 -3.98
CA VAL A 32 -30.93 1.60 -4.70
C VAL A 32 -30.64 1.20 -6.14
N GLU A 33 -31.31 1.83 -7.08
CA GLU A 33 -31.12 1.62 -8.51
C GLU A 33 -31.01 2.98 -9.22
N SER A 34 -29.88 3.21 -9.86
CA SER A 34 -29.65 4.34 -10.74
C SER A 34 -29.97 3.96 -12.18
N PHE A 35 -30.69 4.82 -12.90
CA PHE A 35 -30.96 4.62 -14.32
C PHE A 35 -29.78 5.03 -15.22
N SER A 36 -29.67 4.41 -16.40
CA SER A 36 -28.57 4.63 -17.35
C SER A 36 -28.51 6.04 -17.95
N VAL A 37 -29.53 6.87 -17.76
CA VAL A 37 -29.58 8.26 -18.21
C VAL A 37 -29.98 9.20 -17.07
N GLY A 38 -29.19 10.26 -16.84
CA GLY A 38 -29.58 11.39 -15.97
C GLY A 38 -28.74 11.65 -14.71
N GLY A 39 -27.56 11.04 -14.56
CA GLY A 39 -26.66 11.30 -13.42
C GLY A 39 -26.81 10.30 -12.28
N ASP A 40 -25.95 10.42 -11.29
CA ASP A 40 -25.81 9.51 -10.15
C ASP A 40 -26.87 9.72 -9.06
N ILE A 41 -27.05 8.71 -8.20
CA ILE A 41 -27.69 8.88 -6.89
C ILE A 41 -26.57 9.08 -5.87
N ALA A 42 -26.57 10.21 -5.16
CA ALA A 42 -25.64 10.51 -4.08
C ALA A 42 -26.33 10.41 -2.72
N PHE A 43 -25.63 9.88 -1.72
CA PHE A 43 -26.02 9.93 -0.31
C PHE A 43 -25.08 10.85 0.46
N GLU A 44 -25.62 11.64 1.36
CA GLU A 44 -24.84 12.49 2.27
C GLU A 44 -25.46 12.53 3.67
N ALA A 45 -24.62 12.66 4.70
CA ALA A 45 -25.07 12.89 6.06
C ALA A 45 -25.32 14.39 6.29
N THR A 46 -26.51 14.74 6.80
CA THR A 46 -26.87 16.14 7.12
C THR A 46 -26.96 16.35 8.63
N GLY A 47 -26.52 17.52 9.12
CA GLY A 47 -26.56 17.85 10.54
C GLY A 47 -25.69 16.94 11.43
N GLY A 48 -24.50 16.55 10.96
CA GLY A 48 -23.53 15.73 11.70
C GLY A 48 -23.45 14.27 11.22
N ALA A 49 -22.61 13.48 11.87
CA ALA A 49 -22.37 12.08 11.49
C ALA A 49 -23.66 11.23 11.52
N LYS A 50 -23.71 10.20 10.66
CA LYS A 50 -24.85 9.28 10.57
C LYS A 50 -24.40 7.82 10.51
N THR A 51 -25.17 6.97 11.19
CA THR A 51 -25.02 5.51 11.14
C THR A 51 -26.28 4.89 10.55
N ILE A 52 -26.12 4.12 9.47
CA ILE A 52 -27.19 3.50 8.70
C ILE A 52 -27.05 1.99 8.88
N SER A 53 -28.03 1.38 9.53
CA SER A 53 -27.98 -0.05 9.86
C SER A 53 -28.78 -0.94 8.91
N ASN A 54 -29.48 -0.33 7.95
CA ASN A 54 -30.20 -1.05 6.91
C ASN A 54 -29.24 -1.90 6.08
N ASN A 55 -29.69 -3.08 5.67
CA ASN A 55 -29.05 -3.80 4.58
C ASN A 55 -29.36 -3.05 3.28
N ILE A 56 -28.37 -2.87 2.42
CA ILE A 56 -28.48 -2.10 1.18
C ILE A 56 -28.15 -3.00 0.00
N THR A 57 -29.02 -3.03 -1.00
CA THR A 57 -28.76 -3.65 -2.30
C THR A 57 -28.66 -2.56 -3.35
N PHE A 58 -27.54 -2.53 -4.09
CA PHE A 58 -27.37 -1.67 -5.25
C PHE A 58 -27.68 -2.49 -6.50
N GLU A 59 -28.74 -2.15 -7.22
CA GLU A 59 -29.25 -2.92 -8.37
C GLU A 59 -28.90 -2.26 -9.72
N ASN A 60 -27.93 -1.35 -9.73
CA ASN A 60 -27.48 -0.64 -10.93
C ASN A 60 -27.20 -1.61 -12.09
N LEU A 61 -27.87 -1.38 -13.23
CA LEU A 61 -27.61 -2.09 -14.48
C LEU A 61 -26.25 -1.69 -15.06
N ALA A 62 -25.64 -2.56 -15.87
CA ALA A 62 -24.42 -2.24 -16.60
C ALA A 62 -24.58 -0.94 -17.42
N GLY A 63 -23.57 -0.07 -17.38
CA GLY A 63 -23.60 1.26 -18.01
C GLY A 63 -24.35 2.34 -17.21
N SER A 64 -24.97 2.02 -16.07
CA SER A 64 -25.57 3.01 -15.18
C SER A 64 -24.51 3.72 -14.33
N PRO A 65 -24.72 4.99 -13.96
CA PRO A 65 -23.78 5.70 -13.11
C PRO A 65 -23.72 5.07 -11.71
N PRO A 66 -22.58 5.21 -10.99
CA PRO A 66 -22.42 4.65 -9.66
C PRO A 66 -23.34 5.33 -8.65
N THR A 67 -23.64 4.64 -7.56
CA THR A 67 -24.11 5.32 -6.36
C THR A 67 -22.95 6.06 -5.70
N ARG A 68 -23.13 7.32 -5.31
CA ARG A 68 -22.10 8.12 -4.65
C ARG A 68 -22.33 8.30 -3.16
N PHE A 69 -21.23 8.38 -2.43
CA PHE A 69 -21.21 8.83 -1.03
C PHE A 69 -20.43 10.13 -0.97
N THR A 70 -21.09 11.20 -0.52
CA THR A 70 -20.60 12.58 -0.60
C THR A 70 -20.82 13.33 0.72
N GLY A 71 -20.48 14.62 0.74
CA GLY A 71 -20.76 15.53 1.84
C GLY A 71 -19.58 15.70 2.80
N THR A 72 -19.85 16.39 3.92
CA THR A 72 -18.83 16.84 4.89
C THR A 72 -18.95 16.18 6.26
N ASN A 73 -19.87 15.23 6.42
CA ASN A 73 -20.13 14.53 7.67
C ASN A 73 -19.85 13.04 7.52
N ASN A 74 -19.37 12.40 8.58
CA ASN A 74 -19.09 10.96 8.56
C ASN A 74 -20.37 10.15 8.30
N MET A 75 -20.25 9.14 7.45
CA MET A 75 -21.28 8.13 7.24
C MET A 75 -20.73 6.76 7.62
N THR A 76 -21.51 5.99 8.37
CA THR A 76 -21.16 4.61 8.73
C THR A 76 -22.30 3.69 8.35
N PHE A 77 -22.03 2.69 7.52
CA PHE A 77 -23.00 1.68 7.15
C PHE A 77 -22.65 0.37 7.85
N THR A 78 -23.57 -0.11 8.69
CA THR A 78 -23.35 -1.29 9.53
C THR A 78 -24.08 -2.53 9.04
N GLY A 79 -25.10 -2.37 8.19
CA GLY A 79 -25.77 -3.48 7.52
C GLY A 79 -24.92 -4.05 6.37
N THR A 80 -25.37 -5.16 5.79
CA THR A 80 -24.76 -5.73 4.59
C THR A 80 -24.98 -4.79 3.40
N LEU A 81 -23.95 -4.62 2.56
CA LEU A 81 -24.07 -3.93 1.28
C LEU A 81 -23.82 -4.95 0.16
N ALA A 82 -24.84 -5.20 -0.66
CA ALA A 82 -24.76 -6.04 -1.85
C ALA A 82 -24.58 -5.16 -3.08
N LEU A 83 -23.42 -5.24 -3.72
CA LEU A 83 -23.09 -4.49 -4.94
C LEU A 83 -23.58 -5.25 -6.18
N GLY A 84 -24.41 -4.62 -7.00
CA GLY A 84 -24.91 -5.19 -8.26
C GLY A 84 -23.83 -5.39 -9.33
N ILE A 85 -24.27 -5.57 -10.58
CA ILE A 85 -23.39 -5.94 -11.72
C ILE A 85 -22.78 -4.73 -12.46
N ALA A 86 -22.89 -3.52 -11.93
CA ALA A 86 -22.36 -2.33 -12.60
C ALA A 86 -20.82 -2.29 -12.61
N ASP A 87 -20.24 -1.84 -13.72
CA ASP A 87 -18.80 -1.58 -13.89
C ASP A 87 -18.25 -0.60 -12.83
N GLN A 88 -19.13 0.21 -12.23
CA GLN A 88 -18.91 1.02 -11.03
C GLN A 88 -20.20 1.01 -10.19
N ALA A 89 -20.23 0.23 -9.11
CA ALA A 89 -21.42 0.17 -8.26
C ALA A 89 -21.45 1.31 -7.24
N ILE A 90 -20.31 1.62 -6.62
CA ILE A 90 -20.20 2.69 -5.64
C ILE A 90 -18.98 3.59 -5.88
N THR A 91 -19.13 4.88 -5.60
CA THR A 91 -18.06 5.86 -5.59
C THR A 91 -18.06 6.65 -4.28
N SER A 92 -16.97 6.61 -3.53
CA SER A 92 -16.79 7.50 -2.37
C SER A 92 -16.06 8.76 -2.80
N ASP A 93 -16.68 9.92 -2.59
CA ASP A 93 -16.17 11.25 -2.95
C ASP A 93 -16.43 12.27 -1.81
N SER A 94 -16.62 11.75 -0.59
CA SER A 94 -16.88 12.54 0.61
C SER A 94 -15.62 13.24 1.10
N SER A 95 -15.77 14.46 1.63
CA SER A 95 -14.67 15.15 2.33
C SER A 95 -14.54 14.71 3.79
N ALA A 96 -15.46 13.85 4.26
CA ALA A 96 -15.44 13.19 5.55
C ALA A 96 -15.44 11.67 5.36
N ASN A 97 -15.36 10.90 6.45
CA ASN A 97 -15.17 9.46 6.35
C ASN A 97 -16.46 8.75 5.92
N THR A 98 -16.35 7.88 4.92
CA THR A 98 -17.36 6.89 4.59
C THR A 98 -16.88 5.54 5.08
N THR A 99 -17.56 4.94 6.05
CA THR A 99 -17.19 3.66 6.66
C THR A 99 -18.20 2.58 6.31
N PHE A 100 -17.74 1.47 5.74
CA PHE A 100 -18.53 0.26 5.59
C PHE A 100 -18.05 -0.78 6.61
N SER A 101 -18.85 -1.00 7.66
CA SER A 101 -18.51 -1.94 8.73
C SER A 101 -19.21 -3.30 8.59
N GLY A 102 -20.26 -3.39 7.77
CA GLY A 102 -20.91 -4.65 7.41
C GLY A 102 -20.13 -5.46 6.37
N ASN A 103 -20.71 -6.58 5.92
CA ASN A 103 -20.20 -7.32 4.77
C ASN A 103 -20.48 -6.52 3.48
N LEU A 104 -19.44 -6.30 2.67
CA LEU A 104 -19.55 -5.85 1.29
C LEU A 104 -19.51 -7.08 0.37
N GLY A 105 -20.61 -7.37 -0.33
CA GLY A 105 -20.73 -8.51 -1.25
C GLY A 105 -21.05 -8.07 -2.68
N GLY A 106 -21.17 -9.03 -3.59
CA GLY A 106 -21.59 -8.79 -4.98
C GLY A 106 -20.45 -8.44 -5.94
N SER A 107 -20.76 -8.14 -7.19
CA SER A 107 -19.76 -8.06 -8.28
C SER A 107 -19.37 -6.65 -8.69
N GLY A 108 -19.99 -5.62 -8.10
CA GLY A 108 -19.77 -4.24 -8.51
C GLY A 108 -18.40 -3.71 -8.11
N LEU A 109 -17.79 -2.90 -8.98
CA LEU A 109 -16.54 -2.21 -8.67
C LEU A 109 -16.78 -1.12 -7.63
N ILE A 110 -15.81 -0.98 -6.72
CA ILE A 110 -15.74 0.11 -5.76
C ILE A 110 -14.73 1.13 -6.25
N THR A 111 -15.12 2.40 -6.30
CA THR A 111 -14.23 3.51 -6.66
C THR A 111 -14.08 4.47 -5.48
N LYS A 112 -12.85 4.88 -5.17
CA LYS A 112 -12.56 6.03 -4.31
C LYS A 112 -12.02 7.17 -5.19
N THR A 113 -12.66 8.33 -5.13
CA THR A 113 -12.26 9.56 -5.81
C THR A 113 -12.06 10.69 -4.80
N GLY A 114 -11.56 11.83 -5.28
CA GLY A 114 -11.40 13.03 -4.47
C GLY A 114 -10.16 12.97 -3.56
N THR A 115 -9.38 14.05 -3.56
CA THR A 115 -8.16 14.20 -2.75
C THR A 115 -8.43 14.85 -1.39
N GLY A 116 -9.71 14.99 -1.01
CA GLY A 116 -10.11 15.52 0.29
C GLY A 116 -9.65 14.62 1.45
N THR A 117 -9.75 15.15 2.67
CA THR A 117 -9.33 14.46 3.90
C THR A 117 -10.21 13.26 4.29
N GLY A 118 -11.34 13.07 3.60
CA GLY A 118 -12.28 11.98 3.84
C GLY A 118 -11.72 10.63 3.35
N GLU A 119 -11.70 9.66 4.26
CA GLU A 119 -11.26 8.30 3.97
C GLU A 119 -12.45 7.41 3.61
N LEU A 120 -12.23 6.43 2.72
CA LEU A 120 -13.11 5.28 2.60
C LEU A 120 -12.58 4.15 3.49
N VAL A 121 -13.32 3.78 4.53
CA VAL A 121 -12.86 2.82 5.53
C VAL A 121 -13.67 1.53 5.43
N PHE A 122 -12.99 0.40 5.24
CA PHE A 122 -13.60 -0.92 5.37
C PHE A 122 -13.29 -1.48 6.75
N SER A 123 -14.31 -1.73 7.56
CA SER A 123 -14.13 -2.11 8.97
C SER A 123 -15.10 -3.21 9.41
N GLY A 124 -15.03 -3.59 10.69
CA GLY A 124 -15.85 -4.65 11.27
C GLY A 124 -15.21 -6.05 11.16
N SER A 125 -15.93 -7.05 11.64
CA SER A 125 -15.42 -8.42 11.82
C SER A 125 -15.84 -9.40 10.71
N SER A 126 -16.78 -9.02 9.85
CA SER A 126 -17.21 -9.85 8.72
C SER A 126 -16.34 -9.57 7.49
N ALA A 127 -15.79 -10.63 6.90
CA ALA A 127 -15.04 -10.54 5.65
C ALA A 127 -15.91 -9.97 4.54
N ASN A 128 -15.32 -9.13 3.69
CA ASN A 128 -15.95 -8.73 2.46
C ASN A 128 -15.83 -9.86 1.41
N THR A 129 -16.87 -10.01 0.60
CA THR A 129 -17.01 -11.06 -0.41
C THR A 129 -17.23 -10.49 -1.81
N ASN A 130 -17.11 -9.17 -1.96
CA ASN A 130 -17.24 -8.50 -3.25
C ASN A 130 -16.16 -8.98 -4.23
N THR A 131 -16.50 -9.10 -5.51
CA THR A 131 -15.60 -9.62 -6.56
C THR A 131 -15.23 -8.58 -7.62
N GLY A 132 -15.88 -7.43 -7.62
CA GLY A 132 -15.64 -6.35 -8.59
C GLY A 132 -14.31 -5.62 -8.44
N GLY A 133 -13.58 -5.84 -7.34
CA GLY A 133 -12.32 -5.15 -7.07
C GLY A 133 -12.50 -3.73 -6.51
N LEU A 134 -11.40 -2.97 -6.54
CA LEU A 134 -11.28 -1.62 -5.99
C LEU A 134 -10.40 -0.76 -6.87
N THR A 135 -10.85 0.46 -7.18
CA THR A 135 -10.05 1.49 -7.85
C THR A 135 -9.92 2.73 -6.96
N ILE A 136 -8.71 3.19 -6.74
CA ILE A 136 -8.40 4.38 -5.94
C ILE A 136 -7.82 5.45 -6.86
N ASN A 137 -8.67 6.40 -7.27
CA ASN A 137 -8.32 7.52 -8.13
C ASN A 137 -7.84 8.76 -7.36
N GLY A 138 -8.06 8.79 -6.04
CA GLY A 138 -7.70 9.94 -5.20
C GLY A 138 -8.02 9.73 -3.72
N GLY A 139 -7.20 10.30 -2.84
CA GLY A 139 -7.37 10.19 -1.40
C GLY A 139 -7.10 8.77 -0.87
N THR A 140 -7.59 8.47 0.33
CA THR A 140 -7.20 7.24 1.05
C THR A 140 -8.35 6.25 1.18
N VAL A 141 -8.06 4.97 0.90
CA VAL A 141 -8.86 3.83 1.36
C VAL A 141 -8.12 3.15 2.50
N VAL A 142 -8.82 2.87 3.61
CA VAL A 142 -8.25 2.18 4.77
C VAL A 142 -8.88 0.80 4.92
N PHE A 143 -8.04 -0.22 4.85
CA PHE A 143 -8.41 -1.60 5.18
C PHE A 143 -8.24 -1.84 6.68
N ASN A 144 -9.33 -1.70 7.42
CA ASN A 144 -9.36 -1.73 8.88
C ASN A 144 -10.42 -2.71 9.41
N LYS A 145 -10.58 -3.85 8.73
CA LYS A 145 -11.31 -4.99 9.31
C LYS A 145 -10.53 -5.52 10.50
N THR A 146 -11.16 -6.34 11.32
CA THR A 146 -10.43 -7.13 12.32
C THR A 146 -9.24 -7.86 11.66
N ALA A 147 -8.09 -7.92 12.32
CA ALA A 147 -6.91 -8.56 11.74
C ALA A 147 -7.20 -10.02 11.34
N GLY A 148 -6.73 -10.45 10.16
CA GLY A 148 -7.07 -11.76 9.60
C GLY A 148 -8.38 -11.81 8.81
N VAL A 149 -9.10 -10.70 8.70
CA VAL A 149 -10.36 -10.60 7.96
C VAL A 149 -10.14 -9.81 6.68
N ASN A 150 -10.55 -10.39 5.55
CA ASN A 150 -10.44 -9.76 4.25
C ASN A 150 -11.27 -8.46 4.17
N ALA A 151 -10.60 -7.33 3.97
CA ALA A 151 -11.20 -6.03 3.73
C ALA A 151 -11.74 -5.86 2.31
N ILE A 152 -11.34 -6.75 1.39
CA ILE A 152 -11.90 -6.85 0.06
C ILE A 152 -12.02 -8.33 -0.30
N GLY A 153 -13.06 -8.72 -1.03
CA GLY A 153 -13.22 -10.10 -1.48
C GLY A 153 -12.20 -10.47 -2.56
N ALA A 154 -12.67 -10.76 -3.77
CA ALA A 154 -11.80 -10.99 -4.92
C ALA A 154 -11.70 -9.74 -5.81
N GLY A 155 -10.87 -9.83 -6.85
CA GLY A 155 -10.72 -8.79 -7.86
C GLY A 155 -9.49 -7.91 -7.64
N THR A 156 -9.20 -7.12 -8.66
CA THR A 156 -8.00 -6.27 -8.72
C THR A 156 -8.14 -5.04 -7.83
N ILE A 157 -7.04 -4.69 -7.17
CA ILE A 157 -6.86 -3.41 -6.48
C ILE A 157 -6.02 -2.52 -7.38
N ALA A 158 -6.60 -1.46 -7.93
CA ALA A 158 -5.90 -0.45 -8.71
C ALA A 158 -5.69 0.82 -7.89
N ILE A 159 -4.43 1.26 -7.76
CA ILE A 159 -4.07 2.49 -7.05
C ILE A 159 -3.46 3.46 -8.06
N ASN A 160 -4.27 4.42 -8.49
CA ASN A 160 -3.90 5.42 -9.48
C ASN A 160 -3.25 6.63 -8.82
N SER A 161 -2.68 7.53 -9.63
CA SER A 161 -2.09 8.79 -9.17
C SER A 161 -3.02 9.57 -8.23
N GLY A 162 -2.50 9.99 -7.09
CA GLY A 162 -3.24 10.68 -6.03
C GLY A 162 -4.02 9.75 -5.08
N GLY A 163 -4.06 8.45 -5.36
CA GLY A 163 -4.68 7.43 -4.52
C GLY A 163 -3.71 6.80 -3.52
N THR A 164 -4.22 6.44 -2.34
CA THR A 164 -3.50 5.65 -1.33
C THR A 164 -4.38 4.51 -0.81
N LEU A 165 -3.82 3.31 -0.76
CA LEU A 165 -4.36 2.22 0.06
C LEU A 165 -3.53 2.12 1.34
N LEU A 166 -4.17 2.23 2.51
CA LEU A 166 -3.55 2.04 3.82
C LEU A 166 -4.07 0.75 4.46
N LEU A 167 -3.17 -0.12 4.91
CA LEU A 167 -3.52 -1.21 5.83
C LEU A 167 -3.62 -0.66 7.25
N GLY A 168 -4.84 -0.67 7.80
CA GLY A 168 -5.10 -0.36 9.21
C GLY A 168 -4.94 -1.58 10.13
N ALA A 169 -4.92 -2.79 9.57
CA ALA A 169 -4.68 -4.04 10.27
C ALA A 169 -3.95 -5.05 9.37
N SER A 170 -3.44 -6.14 9.95
CA SER A 170 -2.77 -7.20 9.19
C SER A 170 -3.76 -8.18 8.54
N ASN A 171 -3.30 -8.85 7.49
CA ASN A 171 -4.00 -9.91 6.76
C ASN A 171 -5.38 -9.46 6.26
N GLN A 172 -5.40 -8.35 5.52
CA GLN A 172 -6.62 -7.72 5.00
C GLN A 172 -6.94 -8.12 3.55
N THR A 173 -6.02 -8.82 2.89
CA THR A 173 -6.12 -9.26 1.49
C THR A 173 -5.68 -10.71 1.36
N SER A 174 -5.88 -11.28 0.17
CA SER A 174 -5.48 -12.65 -0.17
C SER A 174 -4.74 -12.71 -1.51
N SER A 175 -4.24 -13.89 -1.86
CA SER A 175 -3.63 -14.16 -3.18
C SER A 175 -4.60 -14.00 -4.37
N SER A 176 -5.91 -13.89 -4.12
CA SER A 176 -6.91 -13.58 -5.16
C SER A 176 -6.97 -12.09 -5.53
N ASN A 177 -6.25 -11.24 -4.81
CA ASN A 177 -6.24 -9.79 -5.00
C ASN A 177 -4.96 -9.36 -5.73
N ALA A 178 -4.98 -9.37 -7.06
CA ALA A 178 -3.91 -8.74 -7.84
C ALA A 178 -3.89 -7.22 -7.56
N MET A 179 -2.70 -6.62 -7.61
CA MET A 179 -2.51 -5.18 -7.41
C MET A 179 -1.97 -4.53 -8.68
N THR A 180 -2.54 -3.39 -9.05
CA THR A 180 -2.01 -2.50 -10.08
C THR A 180 -1.61 -1.18 -9.45
N LEU A 181 -0.32 -0.87 -9.50
CA LEU A 181 0.22 0.42 -9.08
C LEU A 181 0.42 1.32 -10.30
N ALA A 182 -0.44 2.33 -10.40
CA ALA A 182 -0.62 3.21 -11.55
C ALA A 182 -0.44 4.68 -11.17
N GLY A 183 0.54 4.97 -10.31
CA GLY A 183 0.87 6.32 -9.85
C GLY A 183 0.62 6.55 -8.36
N GLY A 184 -0.04 5.61 -7.68
CA GLY A 184 -0.45 5.76 -6.29
C GLY A 184 0.50 5.13 -5.28
N THR A 185 0.03 5.10 -4.03
CA THR A 185 0.77 4.57 -2.88
C THR A 185 0.05 3.38 -2.25
N PHE A 186 0.78 2.28 -2.04
CA PHE A 186 0.38 1.24 -1.11
C PHE A 186 1.15 1.42 0.21
N ALA A 187 0.44 1.85 1.25
CA ALA A 187 0.99 2.04 2.59
C ALA A 187 0.64 0.85 3.48
N THR A 188 1.66 0.17 4.01
CA THR A 188 1.47 -1.01 4.85
C THR A 188 1.07 -0.64 6.27
N GLY A 189 1.34 0.59 6.73
CA GLY A 189 1.04 1.01 8.09
C GLY A 189 1.68 0.14 9.18
N GLY A 190 2.78 -0.57 8.87
CA GLY A 190 3.37 -1.55 9.78
C GLY A 190 2.63 -2.88 9.87
N ASN A 191 1.79 -3.21 8.88
CA ASN A 191 1.00 -4.43 8.83
C ASN A 191 1.43 -5.36 7.68
N SER A 192 1.29 -6.66 7.93
CA SER A 192 1.60 -7.71 6.94
C SER A 192 0.36 -8.10 6.16
N THR A 193 0.51 -8.48 4.88
CA THR A 193 -0.59 -9.03 4.08
C THR A 193 -0.08 -9.89 2.92
N THR A 194 -1.00 -10.63 2.30
CA THR A 194 -0.76 -11.43 1.09
C THR A 194 -1.61 -10.90 -0.06
N LEU A 195 -1.02 -10.83 -1.25
CA LEU A 195 -1.62 -10.31 -2.48
C LEU A 195 -1.39 -11.29 -3.63
N GLY A 196 -2.12 -11.09 -4.72
CA GLY A 196 -1.87 -11.71 -6.02
C GLY A 196 -0.62 -11.13 -6.68
N THR A 197 -0.61 -11.07 -8.00
CA THR A 197 0.51 -10.48 -8.74
C THR A 197 0.50 -8.95 -8.67
N LEU A 198 1.66 -8.34 -8.90
CA LEU A 198 1.82 -6.89 -9.02
C LEU A 198 2.03 -6.48 -10.48
N THR A 199 1.24 -5.52 -10.93
CA THR A 199 1.45 -4.75 -12.17
C THR A 199 1.93 -3.34 -11.81
N LEU A 200 3.03 -2.88 -12.41
CA LEU A 200 3.49 -1.50 -12.30
C LEU A 200 3.27 -0.79 -13.64
N SER A 201 2.36 0.19 -13.68
CA SER A 201 2.03 0.92 -14.91
C SER A 201 2.46 2.39 -14.92
N ALA A 202 2.76 2.97 -13.76
CA ALA A 202 3.36 4.30 -13.60
C ALA A 202 4.23 4.35 -12.34
N ASN A 203 5.08 5.37 -12.21
CA ASN A 203 5.88 5.61 -11.00
C ASN A 203 5.02 5.56 -9.74
N SER A 204 5.30 4.63 -8.85
CA SER A 204 4.44 4.33 -7.70
C SER A 204 5.26 4.03 -6.46
N THR A 205 4.60 4.04 -5.30
CA THR A 205 5.25 3.86 -4.00
C THR A 205 4.67 2.69 -3.23
N ILE A 206 5.54 1.88 -2.64
CA ILE A 206 5.19 1.08 -1.46
C ILE A 206 5.84 1.75 -0.25
N ASP A 207 5.01 2.15 0.70
CA ASP A 207 5.43 2.73 1.97
C ASP A 207 5.34 1.65 3.04
N MET A 208 6.49 1.19 3.54
CA MET A 208 6.57 0.15 4.58
C MET A 208 6.16 0.68 5.97
N GLY A 209 5.95 2.00 6.08
CA GLY A 209 5.48 2.67 7.28
C GLY A 209 6.41 2.50 8.48
N THR A 210 5.84 2.63 9.67
CA THR A 210 6.52 2.32 10.93
C THR A 210 6.03 0.97 11.45
N GLY A 211 6.93 0.09 11.87
CA GLY A 211 6.57 -1.22 12.40
C GLY A 211 7.30 -2.34 11.67
N ALA A 212 6.69 -3.51 11.61
CA ALA A 212 7.22 -4.66 10.88
C ALA A 212 6.19 -5.10 9.85
N SER A 213 6.51 -4.93 8.57
CA SER A 213 5.62 -5.28 7.46
C SER A 213 6.19 -6.43 6.64
N ILE A 214 5.44 -7.53 6.53
CA ILE A 214 5.75 -8.60 5.57
C ILE A 214 4.69 -8.58 4.48
N ILE A 215 5.09 -8.19 3.27
CA ILE A 215 4.23 -8.10 2.11
C ILE A 215 4.57 -9.22 1.14
N ASN A 216 3.59 -10.11 0.89
CA ASN A 216 3.77 -11.27 0.03
C ASN A 216 2.94 -11.10 -1.26
N PHE A 217 3.59 -10.75 -2.36
CA PHE A 217 2.99 -10.86 -3.69
C PHE A 217 3.20 -12.27 -4.25
N ALA A 218 2.25 -12.72 -5.06
CA ALA A 218 2.45 -13.88 -5.92
C ALA A 218 3.57 -13.59 -6.96
N ASP A 219 4.10 -14.65 -7.56
CA ASP A 219 5.06 -14.56 -8.68
C ASP A 219 4.50 -13.62 -9.75
N SER A 220 5.21 -12.52 -9.99
CA SER A 220 4.79 -11.46 -10.91
C SER A 220 5.62 -11.45 -12.20
N SER A 221 6.49 -12.44 -12.42
CA SER A 221 7.36 -12.54 -13.60
C SER A 221 6.60 -12.60 -14.93
N GLY A 222 5.39 -13.17 -14.92
CA GLY A 222 4.49 -13.21 -16.07
C GLY A 222 3.67 -11.93 -16.31
N THR A 223 3.75 -10.96 -15.40
CA THR A 223 2.99 -9.71 -15.48
C THR A 223 3.84 -8.61 -16.12
N SER A 224 3.32 -7.94 -17.16
CA SER A 224 4.07 -6.86 -17.81
C SER A 224 4.11 -5.60 -16.95
N TRP A 225 5.31 -5.05 -16.73
CA TRP A 225 5.49 -3.72 -16.14
C TRP A 225 5.78 -2.71 -17.25
N THR A 226 5.20 -1.52 -17.16
CA THR A 226 5.50 -0.43 -18.10
C THR A 226 6.98 -0.07 -17.98
N SER A 227 7.71 -0.12 -19.09
CA SER A 227 9.14 0.19 -19.13
C SER A 227 9.41 1.62 -18.65
N GLY A 228 10.52 1.81 -17.93
CA GLY A 228 10.97 3.11 -17.41
C GLY A 228 10.21 3.63 -16.18
N GLN A 229 9.21 2.90 -15.68
CA GLN A 229 8.52 3.26 -14.44
C GLN A 229 9.27 2.74 -13.22
N LEU A 230 9.28 3.51 -12.14
CA LEU A 230 9.92 3.14 -10.88
C LEU A 230 8.90 2.74 -9.82
N LEU A 231 9.14 1.59 -9.20
CA LEU A 231 8.54 1.24 -7.92
C LEU A 231 9.49 1.69 -6.81
N THR A 232 9.09 2.70 -6.05
CA THR A 232 9.89 3.21 -4.93
C THR A 232 9.42 2.57 -3.63
N ILE A 233 10.33 1.92 -2.92
CA ILE A 233 10.11 1.39 -1.58
C ILE A 233 10.62 2.43 -0.59
N THR A 234 9.73 2.92 0.27
CA THR A 234 10.03 3.95 1.28
C THR A 234 9.84 3.41 2.68
N ASN A 235 10.48 4.07 3.64
CA ASN A 235 10.43 3.72 5.08
C ASN A 235 10.79 2.26 5.39
N TRP A 236 11.58 1.63 4.52
CA TRP A 236 12.02 0.25 4.70
C TRP A 236 13.10 0.17 5.79
N SER A 237 12.91 -0.73 6.74
CA SER A 237 13.79 -0.96 7.89
C SER A 237 14.35 -2.39 8.00
N GLY A 238 14.21 -3.20 6.94
CA GLY A 238 14.65 -4.60 6.90
C GLY A 238 16.16 -4.81 6.77
N SER A 239 16.56 -6.03 6.38
CA SER A 239 17.95 -6.45 6.20
C SER A 239 18.31 -6.62 4.71
N SER A 240 19.45 -6.07 4.28
CA SER A 240 19.92 -6.21 2.89
C SER A 240 20.37 -7.64 2.55
N SER A 241 20.49 -8.51 3.56
CA SER A 241 20.78 -9.94 3.40
C SER A 241 19.51 -10.80 3.44
N GLY A 242 18.33 -10.18 3.51
CA GLY A 242 17.04 -10.84 3.68
C GLY A 242 16.59 -10.89 5.15
N GLY A 243 15.29 -11.00 5.34
CA GLY A 243 14.62 -10.94 6.62
C GLY A 243 14.61 -9.53 7.24
N GLY A 244 14.48 -9.49 8.57
CA GLY A 244 14.38 -8.23 9.32
C GLY A 244 12.94 -7.80 9.55
N THR A 245 12.74 -6.53 9.91
CA THR A 245 11.42 -5.97 10.25
C THR A 245 10.53 -5.83 9.03
N ASP A 246 11.07 -5.34 7.92
CA ASP A 246 10.33 -5.13 6.68
C ASP A 246 10.81 -6.07 5.57
N GLN A 247 9.87 -6.80 4.99
CA GLN A 247 10.16 -7.82 3.98
C GLN A 247 9.15 -7.71 2.83
N LEU A 248 9.65 -7.75 1.60
CA LEU A 248 8.85 -7.67 0.37
C LEU A 248 9.14 -8.90 -0.50
N TYR A 249 8.18 -9.81 -0.59
CA TYR A 249 8.32 -11.05 -1.35
C TYR A 249 7.55 -11.01 -2.65
N PHE A 250 8.14 -11.62 -3.68
CA PHE A 250 7.49 -12.00 -4.93
C PHE A 250 7.69 -13.49 -5.17
N GLY A 251 6.62 -14.27 -5.06
CA GLY A 251 6.71 -15.73 -5.12
C GLY A 251 7.56 -16.30 -3.98
N ASN A 252 8.32 -17.36 -4.27
CA ASN A 252 9.15 -18.07 -3.29
C ASN A 252 10.57 -18.36 -3.82
N SER A 253 10.99 -17.66 -4.87
CA SER A 253 12.27 -17.87 -5.53
C SER A 253 12.77 -16.60 -6.21
N ALA A 254 14.05 -16.57 -6.60
CA ALA A 254 14.64 -15.47 -7.36
C ALA A 254 14.00 -15.25 -8.75
N THR A 255 13.11 -16.14 -9.21
CA THR A 255 12.38 -15.99 -10.47
C THR A 255 11.01 -15.36 -10.30
N GLY A 256 10.60 -15.01 -9.08
CA GLY A 256 9.31 -14.35 -8.83
C GLY A 256 9.18 -12.97 -9.51
N LEU A 257 10.30 -12.41 -9.95
CA LEU A 257 10.39 -11.26 -10.85
C LEU A 257 11.45 -11.52 -11.92
N THR A 258 11.27 -10.91 -13.10
CA THR A 258 12.29 -10.83 -14.13
C THR A 258 13.36 -9.79 -13.78
N ALA A 259 14.55 -9.90 -14.36
CA ALA A 259 15.62 -8.91 -14.20
C ALA A 259 15.18 -7.48 -14.60
N GLY A 260 14.34 -7.37 -15.64
CA GLY A 260 13.76 -6.09 -16.06
C GLY A 260 12.89 -5.46 -14.98
N GLN A 261 12.01 -6.25 -14.35
CA GLN A 261 11.18 -5.79 -13.24
C GLN A 261 11.99 -5.41 -12.00
N VAL A 262 12.98 -6.24 -11.62
CA VAL A 262 13.89 -5.91 -10.50
C VAL A 262 14.62 -4.59 -10.75
N SER A 263 15.04 -4.32 -12.00
CA SER A 263 15.70 -3.07 -12.38
C SER A 263 14.81 -1.83 -12.29
N GLN A 264 13.49 -1.99 -12.12
CA GLN A 264 12.52 -0.91 -11.90
C GLN A 264 12.25 -0.64 -10.41
N ILE A 265 12.77 -1.45 -9.49
CA ILE A 265 12.57 -1.28 -8.05
C ILE A 265 13.71 -0.45 -7.46
N ARG A 266 13.39 0.54 -6.63
CA ARG A 266 14.36 1.36 -5.89
C ARG A 266 13.96 1.46 -4.43
N PHE A 267 14.93 1.35 -3.53
CA PHE A 267 14.75 1.62 -2.11
C PHE A 267 15.22 3.04 -1.82
N LEU A 268 14.38 3.85 -1.16
CA LEU A 268 14.78 5.16 -0.67
C LEU A 268 15.41 5.01 0.73
N ILE A 269 16.74 5.06 0.79
CA ILE A 269 17.52 4.86 2.02
C ILE A 269 18.38 6.10 2.28
N GLY A 270 18.19 6.75 3.42
CA GLY A 270 18.93 7.97 3.78
C GLY A 270 18.82 9.08 2.72
N GLY A 271 17.67 9.17 2.04
CA GLY A 271 17.42 10.13 0.96
C GLY A 271 17.95 9.73 -0.42
N ASN A 272 18.62 8.58 -0.56
CA ASN A 272 19.19 8.11 -1.81
C ASN A 272 18.39 6.92 -2.37
N LEU A 273 18.21 6.87 -3.69
CA LEU A 273 17.62 5.73 -4.36
C LEU A 273 18.69 4.65 -4.58
N VAL A 274 18.52 3.52 -3.92
CA VAL A 274 19.37 2.33 -4.02
C VAL A 274 18.70 1.30 -4.92
N GLY A 275 19.48 0.61 -5.76
CA GLY A 275 18.98 -0.48 -6.60
C GLY A 275 18.43 -1.66 -5.78
N ALA A 276 17.70 -2.54 -6.41
CA ALA A 276 17.14 -3.74 -5.78
C ALA A 276 17.76 -5.02 -6.36
N GLN A 277 17.73 -6.08 -5.56
CA GLN A 277 18.00 -7.47 -5.98
C GLN A 277 16.91 -8.37 -5.40
N ILE A 278 16.67 -9.51 -6.03
CA ILE A 278 15.78 -10.55 -5.51
C ILE A 278 16.62 -11.75 -5.04
N LEU A 279 16.40 -12.19 -3.81
CA LEU A 279 17.09 -13.31 -3.19
C LEU A 279 16.49 -14.64 -3.64
N SER A 280 17.19 -15.75 -3.36
CA SER A 280 16.70 -17.11 -3.67
C SER A 280 15.40 -17.49 -2.96
N THR A 281 15.01 -16.72 -1.95
CA THR A 281 13.74 -16.86 -1.20
C THR A 281 12.56 -16.15 -1.86
N GLY A 282 12.80 -15.33 -2.90
CA GLY A 282 11.82 -14.43 -3.48
C GLY A 282 11.75 -13.05 -2.80
N GLU A 283 12.56 -12.81 -1.76
CA GLU A 283 12.63 -11.52 -1.09
C GLU A 283 13.36 -10.50 -1.96
N VAL A 284 12.76 -9.32 -2.13
CA VAL A 284 13.40 -8.18 -2.76
C VAL A 284 14.01 -7.29 -1.69
N VAL A 285 15.31 -7.05 -1.80
CA VAL A 285 16.12 -6.27 -0.85
C VAL A 285 16.93 -5.21 -1.59
N PRO A 286 17.39 -4.13 -0.92
CA PRO A 286 18.31 -3.20 -1.55
C PRO A 286 19.62 -3.92 -1.91
N THR A 287 20.19 -3.55 -3.06
CA THR A 287 21.59 -3.88 -3.36
C THR A 287 22.46 -3.23 -2.30
N THR A 288 23.39 -3.99 -1.72
CA THR A 288 24.44 -3.39 -0.91
C THR A 288 25.27 -2.52 -1.83
N PRO A 289 25.40 -1.19 -1.60
CA PRO A 289 26.35 -0.41 -2.37
C PRO A 289 27.71 -1.07 -2.21
N GLU A 290 28.42 -1.30 -3.31
CA GLU A 290 29.78 -1.84 -3.21
C GLU A 290 30.53 -0.94 -2.23
N PRO A 291 31.24 -1.51 -1.22
CA PRO A 291 32.10 -0.69 -0.39
C PRO A 291 33.10 -0.07 -1.36
N THR A 292 32.90 1.22 -1.66
CA THR A 292 33.88 2.02 -2.38
C THR A 292 35.23 1.66 -1.78
N ALA A 293 36.18 1.27 -2.62
CA ALA A 293 37.46 0.66 -2.27
C ALA A 293 38.41 1.54 -1.41
N LEU A 294 37.88 2.33 -0.47
CA LEU A 294 38.62 3.13 0.51
C LEU A 294 39.39 2.27 1.51
N TRP A 295 38.97 1.03 1.77
CA TRP A 295 39.78 0.14 2.63
C TRP A 295 41.03 -0.40 1.92
N GLY A 296 41.04 -0.45 0.58
CA GLY A 296 42.23 -0.81 -0.20
C GLY A 296 43.34 0.24 -0.13
N ALA A 297 42.97 1.53 -0.09
CA ALA A 297 43.94 2.63 -0.02
C ALA A 297 44.45 2.90 1.42
N VAL A 298 43.61 2.75 2.44
CA VAL A 298 44.01 2.95 3.84
C VAL A 298 44.89 1.80 4.34
N GLY A 299 44.62 0.56 3.91
CA GLY A 299 45.47 -0.59 4.24
C GLY A 299 46.89 -0.48 3.68
N LEU A 300 47.05 -0.13 2.39
CA LEU A 300 48.35 0.04 1.75
C LEU A 300 49.15 1.23 2.30
N GLY A 301 48.48 2.35 2.62
CA GLY A 301 49.13 3.53 3.20
C GLY A 301 49.72 3.29 4.60
N ILE A 302 49.01 2.54 5.45
CA ILE A 302 49.48 2.21 6.81
C ILE A 302 50.65 1.21 6.77
N PHE A 303 50.63 0.24 5.85
CA PHE A 303 51.75 -0.69 5.67
C PHE A 303 53.01 -0.02 5.12
N ALA A 304 52.88 0.90 4.15
CA ALA A 304 54.00 1.64 3.60
C ALA A 304 54.63 2.61 4.63
N ALA A 305 53.80 3.34 5.39
CA ALA A 305 54.27 4.23 6.45
C ALA A 305 54.95 3.46 7.61
N GLY A 306 54.40 2.31 8.01
CA GLY A 306 54.97 1.44 9.04
C GLY A 306 56.31 0.80 8.65
N TYR A 307 56.48 0.43 7.37
CA TYR A 307 57.74 -0.10 6.84
C TYR A 307 58.85 0.95 6.86
N GLU A 308 58.55 2.18 6.42
CA GLU A 308 59.57 3.24 6.35
C GLU A 308 59.95 3.77 7.74
N LEU A 309 59.02 3.77 8.70
CA LEU A 309 59.32 4.11 10.09
C LEU A 309 60.23 3.06 10.76
N ARG A 310 59.99 1.76 10.51
CA ARG A 310 60.90 0.69 10.99
C ARG A 310 62.28 0.75 10.35
N ARG A 311 62.36 1.12 9.07
CA ARG A 311 63.64 1.32 8.36
C ARG A 311 64.43 2.47 8.96
N ARG A 312 63.79 3.62 9.25
CA ARG A 312 64.43 4.78 9.89
C ARG A 312 64.89 4.48 11.32
N MET A 313 64.11 3.75 12.10
CA MET A 313 64.51 3.36 13.46
C MET A 313 65.70 2.38 13.49
N ARG A 314 65.81 1.46 12.52
CA ARG A 314 66.99 0.57 12.41
C ARG A 314 68.27 1.31 12.03
N LEU A 315 68.18 2.34 11.19
CA LEU A 315 69.33 3.17 10.81
C LEU A 315 69.76 4.12 11.94
N ALA A 316 68.81 4.65 12.72
CA ALA A 316 69.11 5.48 13.88
C ALA A 316 69.74 4.67 15.03
N ALA A 317 69.30 3.42 15.25
CA ALA A 317 69.89 2.54 16.26
C ALA A 317 71.34 2.12 15.92
N LEU A 318 71.67 1.97 14.63
CA LEU A 318 73.04 1.67 14.21
C LEU A 318 74.00 2.85 14.37
N ALA A 319 73.49 4.09 14.25
CA ALA A 319 74.31 5.30 14.39
C ALA A 319 74.64 5.63 15.86
N ILE A 320 73.81 5.20 16.82
CA ILE A 320 74.04 5.44 18.25
C ILE A 320 75.12 4.50 18.82
N ASP A 321 75.30 3.31 18.25
CA ASP A 321 76.35 2.38 18.69
C ASP A 321 77.77 2.83 18.25
N ASP A 322 77.88 3.60 17.16
CA ASP A 322 79.16 4.10 16.65
C ASP A 322 79.70 5.29 17.49
N ASP A 323 78.82 6.18 17.96
CA ASP A 323 79.21 7.33 18.81
C ASP A 323 79.57 6.93 20.26
N ASN A 324 79.10 5.77 20.75
CA ASN A 324 79.39 5.32 22.11
C ASN A 324 80.71 4.53 22.23
N ALA A 325 81.39 4.26 21.11
CA ALA A 325 82.72 3.63 21.09
C ALA A 325 83.88 4.63 21.23
N ASP A 326 83.63 5.95 21.13
CA ASP A 326 84.67 7.00 21.18
C ASP A 326 84.72 7.76 22.52
N ALA A 327 83.90 7.39 23.52
CA ALA A 327 83.73 8.13 24.76
C ALA A 327 84.44 7.55 26.01
N THR A 328 85.40 6.62 25.86
CA THR A 328 86.10 5.98 27.00
C THR A 328 87.61 6.24 27.08
N ASP A 329 88.15 7.27 26.42
CA ASP A 329 89.57 7.64 26.57
C ASP A 329 89.76 9.10 27.01
N VAL A 330 89.54 9.37 28.32
CA VAL A 330 90.21 10.41 29.14
C VAL A 330 90.25 9.99 30.60
#